data_AF-A0A1B8V8C2-F1
#
_entry.id   AF-A0A1B8V8C2-F1
#
_cell.length_a   1.000
_cell.length_b   1.000
_cell.length_c   1.000
_cell.angle_alpha   90.00
_cell.angle_beta   90.00
_cell.angle_gamma   90.00
#
_symmetry.space_group_name_H-M   'P 1'
#
loop_
_entity.id
_entity.type
_entity.pdbx_description
1 polymer ?
#
loop_
_entity_poly.entity_id
_entity_poly.type
_entity_poly.pdbx_seq_one_letter_code
_entity_poly.pdbx_strand_id
1 'polypeptide(L)'
;MHERAAQLIYRTLCRVEARLARQALGMDQVPPMPAVQIEEDAAVEPVDAFDEPAPSPSPLLPPMAARIEAMARRGWTPQMAAHDLRLHPKRVRQIARDYHITFHCLR
;
A
#
# COMPACT_ATOMS: atom_id res chain seq x y z
N MET A 1 12.07 -25.43 -29.14
CA MET A 1 11.21 -24.30 -28.72
C MET A 1 11.63 -23.78 -27.34
N HIS A 2 12.67 -22.95 -27.23
CA HIS A 2 13.05 -22.29 -25.96
C HIS A 2 13.62 -20.87 -26.13
N GLU A 3 13.52 -20.29 -27.33
CA GLU A 3 14.18 -19.02 -27.67
C GLU A 3 13.61 -17.82 -26.88
N ARG A 4 12.29 -17.77 -26.71
CA ARG A 4 11.62 -16.72 -25.90
C ARG A 4 11.99 -16.80 -24.41
N ALA A 5 12.16 -18.01 -23.88
CA ALA A 5 12.56 -18.19 -22.48
C ALA A 5 14.01 -17.74 -22.27
N ALA A 6 14.92 -18.08 -23.19
CA ALA A 6 16.31 -17.63 -23.16
C ALA A 6 16.42 -16.09 -23.25
N GLN A 7 15.62 -15.45 -24.10
CA GLN A 7 15.60 -13.98 -24.20
C GLN A 7 15.12 -13.29 -22.91
N LEU A 8 14.14 -13.86 -22.21
CA LEU A 8 13.66 -13.32 -20.93
C LEU A 8 14.73 -13.46 -19.83
N ILE A 9 15.40 -14.62 -19.77
CA ILE A 9 16.51 -14.86 -18.84
C ILE A 9 17.64 -13.88 -19.12
N TYR A 10 18.03 -13.71 -20.38
CA TYR A 10 19.09 -12.77 -20.75
C TYR A 10 18.76 -11.31 -20.38
N ARG A 11 17.55 -10.84 -20.69
CA ARG A 11 17.13 -9.45 -20.34
C ARG A 11 17.06 -9.21 -18.84
N THR A 12 16.72 -10.23 -18.05
CA THR A 12 16.68 -10.09 -16.59
C THR A 12 18.09 -10.03 -16.01
N LEU A 13 19.01 -10.87 -16.50
CA LEU A 13 20.42 -10.83 -16.09
C LEU A 13 21.06 -9.47 -16.39
N CYS A 14 20.89 -8.93 -17.60
CA CYS A 14 21.47 -7.62 -17.94
C CYS A 14 20.94 -6.48 -17.04
N ARG A 15 19.67 -6.52 -16.60
CA ARG A 15 19.12 -5.50 -15.69
C ARG A 15 19.69 -5.61 -14.28
N VAL A 16 19.97 -6.83 -13.82
CA VAL A 16 20.58 -7.06 -12.50
C VAL A 16 22.04 -6.61 -12.51
N GLU A 17 22.79 -6.96 -13.54
CA GLU A 17 24.18 -6.53 -13.70
C GLU A 17 24.30 -5.01 -13.80
N ALA A 18 23.42 -4.34 -14.55
CA ALA A 18 23.41 -2.88 -14.63
C ALA A 18 23.11 -2.21 -13.27
N ARG A 19 22.26 -2.81 -12.43
CA ARG A 19 22.01 -2.32 -11.07
C ARG A 19 23.22 -2.53 -10.17
N LEU A 20 23.83 -3.71 -10.21
CA LEU A 20 25.03 -4.01 -9.44
C LEU A 20 26.20 -3.10 -9.83
N ALA A 21 26.37 -2.82 -11.13
CA ALA A 21 27.38 -1.87 -11.61
C ALA A 21 27.13 -0.45 -11.09
N ARG A 22 25.88 0.03 -11.08
CA ARG A 22 25.52 1.34 -10.51
C ARG A 22 25.75 1.41 -9.00
N GLN A 23 25.45 0.33 -8.29
CA GLN A 23 25.70 0.21 -6.86
C GLN A 23 27.21 0.19 -6.55
N ALA A 24 28.00 -0.54 -7.34
CA ALA A 24 29.46 -0.60 -7.21
C ALA A 24 30.13 0.75 -7.52
N LEU A 25 29.56 1.54 -8.43
CA LEU A 25 29.99 2.90 -8.74
C LEU A 25 29.48 3.95 -7.75
N GLY A 26 28.77 3.54 -6.68
CA GLY A 26 28.27 4.44 -5.65
C GLY A 26 27.21 5.44 -6.15
N MET A 27 26.59 5.18 -7.30
CA MET A 27 25.63 6.09 -7.94
C MET A 27 24.18 5.90 -7.44
N ASP A 28 23.98 5.12 -6.38
CA ASP A 28 22.69 4.87 -5.72
C ASP A 28 22.44 5.80 -4.52
N GLN A 29 23.02 7.01 -4.54
CA GLN A 29 22.64 8.07 -3.61
C GLN A 29 21.36 8.74 -4.13
N VAL A 30 20.22 8.21 -3.70
CA VAL A 30 18.95 8.95 -3.74
C VAL A 30 19.13 10.16 -2.79
N PRO A 31 19.02 11.41 -3.26
CA PRO A 31 19.09 12.56 -2.36
C PRO A 31 17.95 12.49 -1.33
N PRO A 32 18.19 12.85 -0.06
CA PRO A 32 17.12 12.90 0.93
C PRO A 32 16.11 13.98 0.52
N MET A 33 14.85 13.59 0.30
CA MET A 33 13.77 14.56 0.10
C MET A 33 13.55 15.40 1.36
N PRO A 34 13.19 16.68 1.22
CA PRO A 34 13.03 17.59 2.36
C PRO A 34 11.84 17.18 3.22
N ALA A 35 12.01 17.32 4.54
CA ALA A 35 10.96 17.16 5.52
C ALA A 35 9.85 18.18 5.23
N VAL A 36 8.67 17.70 4.83
CA VAL A 36 7.46 18.52 4.79
C VAL A 36 7.03 18.71 6.25
N GLN A 37 7.28 19.91 6.75
CA GLN A 37 6.77 20.41 8.03
C GLN A 37 5.26 20.56 7.89
N ILE A 38 4.50 19.93 8.79
CA ILE A 38 3.05 20.16 8.89
C ILE A 38 2.89 21.22 9.98
N GLU A 39 2.68 22.46 9.54
CA GLU A 39 2.35 23.60 10.40
C GLU A 39 0.89 23.51 10.87
N GLU A 40 0.77 23.76 12.16
CA GLU A 40 -0.40 24.01 12.98
C GLU A 40 -1.12 25.27 12.49
N ASP A 41 -2.44 25.23 12.28
CA ASP A 41 -3.24 26.46 12.33
C ASP A 41 -4.66 26.19 12.82
N ALA A 42 -5.15 27.16 13.57
CA ALA A 42 -6.20 27.08 14.57
C ALA A 42 -7.44 27.87 14.16
N ALA A 43 -8.61 27.42 14.64
CA ALA A 43 -9.84 28.18 14.94
C ALA A 43 -10.54 28.99 13.82
N VAL A 44 -11.87 28.80 13.67
CA VAL A 44 -12.97 29.70 14.14
C VAL A 44 -14.32 29.11 13.67
N GLU A 45 -15.31 29.12 14.57
CA GLU A 45 -16.68 28.57 14.53
C GLU A 45 -17.70 29.42 13.71
N PRO A 46 -19.04 29.25 13.86
CA PRO A 46 -19.93 28.11 13.59
C PRO A 46 -21.09 28.49 12.63
N VAL A 47 -21.72 27.54 11.94
CA VAL A 47 -23.04 27.77 11.29
C VAL A 47 -23.97 26.59 11.54
N ASP A 48 -24.98 26.87 12.35
CA ASP A 48 -26.17 26.06 12.61
C ASP A 48 -27.00 25.91 11.32
N ALA A 49 -27.13 24.69 10.80
CA ALA A 49 -28.19 24.31 9.88
C ALA A 49 -28.36 22.77 9.85
N PHE A 50 -29.39 22.30 10.56
CA PHE A 50 -30.27 21.18 10.21
C PHE A 50 -29.67 19.79 9.92
N ASP A 51 -29.94 18.89 10.87
CA ASP A 51 -30.49 17.52 10.69
C ASP A 51 -29.76 16.57 9.72
N GLU A 52 -28.73 15.89 10.21
CA GLU A 52 -28.45 14.46 9.97
C GLU A 52 -27.38 14.00 10.98
N PRO A 53 -27.46 12.79 11.55
CA PRO A 53 -26.43 12.31 12.48
C PRO A 53 -25.10 12.19 11.72
N ALA A 54 -24.19 13.10 12.02
CA ALA A 54 -22.84 13.14 11.48
C ALA A 54 -22.17 11.76 11.52
N PRO A 55 -21.77 11.15 10.39
CA PRO A 55 -20.68 10.21 10.45
C PRO A 55 -19.41 11.06 10.69
N SER A 56 -18.77 10.87 11.84
CA SER A 56 -17.39 11.32 12.06
C SER A 56 -16.56 11.09 10.79
N PRO A 57 -15.60 11.97 10.44
CA PRO A 57 -14.69 11.71 9.33
C PRO A 57 -13.77 10.56 9.72
N SER A 58 -14.28 9.33 9.65
CA SER A 58 -13.45 8.16 9.45
C SER A 58 -12.72 8.45 8.15
N PRO A 59 -11.37 8.47 8.13
CA PRO A 59 -10.64 8.74 6.91
C PRO A 59 -11.20 7.80 5.84
N LEU A 60 -11.76 8.37 4.78
CA LEU A 60 -12.45 7.63 3.72
C LEU A 60 -11.46 6.61 3.15
N LEU A 61 -11.51 5.39 3.66
CA LEU A 61 -10.69 4.31 3.16
C LEU A 61 -11.08 4.10 1.70
N PRO A 62 -10.10 3.95 0.79
CA PRO A 62 -10.42 3.56 -0.57
C PRO A 62 -11.29 2.30 -0.53
N PRO A 63 -12.20 2.11 -1.50
CA PRO A 63 -13.17 1.01 -1.49
C PRO A 63 -12.49 -0.37 -1.35
N MET A 64 -11.24 -0.51 -1.83
CA MET A 64 -10.46 -1.73 -1.65
C MET A 64 -9.97 -1.94 -0.21
N ALA A 65 -9.49 -0.88 0.45
CA ALA A 65 -9.02 -0.94 1.83
C ALA A 65 -10.17 -1.23 2.80
N ALA A 66 -11.33 -0.58 2.61
CA ALA A 66 -12.54 -0.84 3.39
C ALA A 66 -13.00 -2.31 3.28
N ARG A 67 -12.94 -2.90 2.08
CA ARG A 67 -13.25 -4.32 1.87
C ARG A 67 -12.27 -5.23 2.62
N ILE A 68 -10.97 -4.93 2.53
CA ILE A 68 -9.92 -5.69 3.22
C ILE A 68 -10.10 -5.61 4.74
N GLU A 69 -10.43 -4.43 5.27
CA GLU A 69 -10.72 -4.23 6.69
C GLU A 69 -11.94 -5.03 7.13
N ALA A 70 -13.03 -5.01 6.38
CA ALA A 70 -14.23 -5.79 6.68
C ALA A 70 -13.94 -7.30 6.72
N MET A 71 -13.09 -7.81 5.83
CA MET A 71 -12.63 -9.20 5.85
C MET A 71 -11.75 -9.48 7.08
N ALA A 72 -10.82 -8.59 7.40
CA ALA A 72 -9.95 -8.73 8.56
C ALA A 72 -10.75 -8.77 9.88
N ARG A 73 -11.79 -7.93 10.01
CA ARG A 73 -12.72 -7.94 11.15
C ARG A 73 -13.51 -9.25 11.27
N ARG A 74 -13.74 -9.97 10.16
CA ARG A 74 -14.35 -11.30 10.13
C ARG A 74 -13.35 -12.43 10.46
N GLY A 75 -12.12 -12.11 10.84
CA GLY A 75 -11.07 -13.08 11.15
C GLY A 75 -10.43 -13.74 9.93
N TRP A 76 -10.57 -13.13 8.75
CA TRP A 76 -9.98 -13.69 7.53
C TRP A 76 -8.47 -13.55 7.55
N THR A 77 -7.78 -14.48 6.90
CA THR A 77 -6.34 -14.33 6.65
C THR A 77 -6.08 -13.44 5.43
N PRO A 78 -4.90 -12.81 5.32
CA PRO A 78 -4.52 -12.05 4.13
C PRO A 78 -4.55 -12.91 2.86
N GLN A 79 -4.26 -14.22 2.95
CA GLN A 79 -4.35 -15.13 1.80
C GLN A 79 -5.79 -15.34 1.34
N MET A 80 -6.74 -15.52 2.27
CA MET A 80 -8.16 -15.67 1.94
C MET A 80 -8.72 -14.41 1.28
N ALA A 81 -8.43 -13.24 1.86
CA ALA A 81 -8.84 -11.97 1.29
C ALA A 81 -8.24 -11.74 -0.11
N ALA A 82 -6.99 -12.13 -0.32
CA ALA A 82 -6.35 -12.04 -1.63
C ALA A 82 -7.01 -12.95 -2.67
N HIS A 83 -7.36 -14.18 -2.29
CA HIS A 83 -8.07 -15.11 -3.17
C HIS A 83 -9.46 -14.57 -3.58
N ASP A 84 -10.24 -14.08 -2.61
CA ASP A 84 -11.58 -13.53 -2.88
C ASP A 84 -11.55 -12.28 -3.75
N LEU A 85 -10.61 -11.36 -3.47
CA LEU A 85 -10.42 -10.15 -4.27
C LEU A 85 -9.73 -10.41 -5.62
N ARG A 86 -9.30 -11.64 -5.90
CA ARG A 86 -8.45 -12.00 -7.05
C ARG A 86 -7.20 -11.11 -7.16
N LEU A 87 -6.66 -10.72 -6.02
CA LEU A 87 -5.45 -9.90 -5.90
C LEU A 87 -4.26 -10.75 -5.49
N HIS A 88 -3.06 -10.30 -5.85
CA HIS A 88 -1.86 -10.93 -5.32
C HIS A 88 -1.74 -10.66 -3.81
N PRO A 89 -1.40 -11.66 -2.96
CA PRO A 89 -1.36 -11.50 -1.51
C PRO A 89 -0.40 -10.41 -1.02
N LYS A 90 0.68 -10.14 -1.76
CA LYS A 90 1.56 -8.98 -1.50
C LYS A 90 0.81 -7.65 -1.56
N ARG A 91 -0.12 -7.48 -2.50
CA ARG A 91 -0.88 -6.24 -2.66
C ARG A 91 -1.86 -6.03 -1.50
N VAL A 92 -2.53 -7.10 -1.06
CA VAL A 92 -3.39 -7.06 0.12
C VAL A 92 -2.62 -6.69 1.38
N ARG A 93 -1.43 -7.27 1.58
CA ARG A 93 -0.55 -6.90 2.71
C ARG A 93 -0.06 -5.46 2.64
N GLN A 94 0.26 -4.97 1.44
CA GLN A 94 0.67 -3.58 1.24
C GLN A 94 -0.47 -2.63 1.61
N ILE A 95 -1.67 -2.86 1.08
CA ILE A 95 -2.85 -2.03 1.40
C ILE A 95 -3.13 -2.10 2.92
N ALA A 96 -3.08 -3.27 3.51
CA ALA A 96 -3.27 -3.41 4.95
C ALA A 96 -2.22 -2.62 5.75
N ARG A 97 -0.97 -2.57 5.29
CA ARG A 97 0.08 -1.76 5.90
C ARG A 97 -0.15 -0.26 5.72
N ASP A 98 -0.51 0.16 4.51
CA ASP A 98 -0.74 1.56 4.14
C ASP A 98 -1.91 2.17 4.94
N TYR A 99 -2.92 1.35 5.27
CA TYR A 99 -4.13 1.78 6.00
C TYR A 99 -4.20 1.22 7.44
N HIS A 100 -3.09 0.70 7.98
CA HIS A 100 -3.02 0.17 9.35
C HIS A 100 -4.09 -0.90 9.70
N ILE A 101 -4.48 -1.72 8.73
CA ILE A 101 -5.46 -2.80 8.89
C ILE A 101 -4.77 -4.02 9.50
N THR A 102 -5.31 -4.50 10.61
CA THR A 102 -4.76 -5.65 11.35
C THR A 102 -5.57 -6.91 11.06
N PHE A 103 -4.91 -7.98 10.62
CA PHE A 103 -5.55 -9.29 10.47
C PHE A 103 -5.39 -10.08 11.77
N HIS A 104 -6.51 -10.30 12.47
CA HIS A 104 -6.54 -11.20 13.61
C HIS A 104 -6.72 -12.63 13.09
N CYS A 105 -5.62 -13.38 13.02
CA CYS A 105 -5.71 -14.82 12.84
C CYS A 105 -6.32 -15.40 14.11
N LEU A 106 -7.59 -15.81 14.06
CA LEU A 106 -8.15 -16.70 15.08
C LEU A 106 -7.28 -17.96 15.10
N ARG A 107 -6.61 -18.18 16.23
CA ARG A 107 -5.66 -19.26 16.45
C ARG A 107 -6.35 -20.42 17.17
#